data_AF-X1UH17-F1
#
_entry.id   AF-X1UH17-F1
#
_cell.length_a   1.000
_cell.length_b   1.000
_cell.length_c   1.000
_cell.angle_alpha   90.00
_cell.angle_beta   90.00
_cell.angle_gamma   90.00
#
_symmetry.space_group_name_H-M   'P 1'
#
loop_
_entity.id
_entity.type
_entity.pdbx_description
1 polymer ?
#
loop_
_entity_poly.entity_id
_entity_poly.type
_entity_poly.pdbx_seq_one_letter_code
_entity_poly.pdbx_strand_id
1 'polypeptide(L)'
;TKHPEVYEEWIFPKNCWLGVTINYSGDSYKLNDTPFTRNIYNIYFLSIEPIFDYIPIDCIDFADWVIIGAETDHRKGKVIPKREWITKMVEQ
;
A
#
# COMPACT_ATOMS: atom_id res chain seq x y z
N THR A 1 3.05 -5.88 4.09
CA THR A 1 4.20 -5.79 5.00
C THR A 1 4.64 -4.35 5.10
N LYS A 2 5.18 -3.94 6.26
CA LYS A 2 5.84 -2.62 6.41
C LYS A 2 7.28 -2.59 5.88
N HIS A 3 7.82 -3.77 5.63
CA HIS A 3 9.19 -4.05 5.18
C HIS A 3 9.15 -4.79 3.84
N PRO A 4 8.88 -4.10 2.72
CA PRO A 4 8.73 -4.76 1.43
C PRO A 4 10.05 -5.24 0.82
N GLU A 5 11.20 -4.78 1.32
CA GLU A 5 12.54 -5.23 0.94
C GLU A 5 12.73 -6.76 1.06
N VAL A 6 11.97 -7.41 1.95
CA VAL A 6 11.99 -8.87 2.13
C VAL A 6 11.59 -9.65 0.86
N TYR A 7 10.88 -9.00 -0.07
CA TYR A 7 10.49 -9.61 -1.34
C TYR A 7 11.67 -9.78 -2.30
N GLU A 8 12.79 -9.08 -2.07
CA GLU A 8 14.06 -9.33 -2.76
C GLU A 8 14.86 -10.46 -2.13
N GLU A 9 14.75 -10.64 -0.83
CA GLU A 9 15.54 -11.62 -0.10
C GLU A 9 14.99 -13.04 -0.27
N TRP A 10 13.66 -13.19 -0.31
CA TRP A 10 13.00 -14.49 -0.23
C TRP A 10 12.19 -14.83 -1.46
N ILE A 11 12.12 -16.14 -1.76
CA ILE A 11 11.24 -16.71 -2.77
C ILE A 11 10.03 -17.31 -2.05
N PHE A 12 8.85 -16.81 -2.38
CA PHE A 12 7.59 -17.29 -1.84
C PHE A 12 7.01 -18.40 -2.74
N PRO A 13 6.25 -19.35 -2.18
CA PRO A 13 5.42 -20.26 -2.97
C PRO A 13 4.48 -19.48 -3.91
N LYS A 14 4.00 -20.14 -4.98
CA LYS A 14 3.08 -19.51 -5.93
C LYS A 14 1.72 -19.22 -5.27
N ASN A 15 1.00 -18.23 -5.80
CA ASN A 15 -0.34 -17.81 -5.36
C ASN A 15 -0.38 -17.29 -3.90
N CYS A 16 0.74 -16.82 -3.35
CA CYS A 16 0.75 -16.08 -2.10
C CYS A 16 0.23 -14.65 -2.30
N TRP A 17 -0.35 -14.08 -1.24
CA TRP A 17 -0.71 -12.67 -1.17
C TRP A 17 0.45 -11.90 -0.55
N LEU A 18 1.12 -11.09 -1.36
CA LEU A 18 2.24 -10.26 -0.96
C LEU A 18 1.79 -8.80 -1.06
N GLY A 19 2.15 -7.95 -0.12
CA GLY A 19 1.65 -6.58 -0.20
C GLY A 19 2.50 -5.59 0.53
N VAL A 20 2.37 -4.33 0.14
CA VAL A 20 3.09 -3.20 0.73
C VAL A 20 2.10 -2.40 1.58
N THR A 21 2.53 -1.98 2.77
CA THR A 21 1.72 -1.11 3.63
C THR A 21 2.29 0.30 3.64
N ILE A 22 1.45 1.26 3.26
CA ILE A 22 1.73 2.70 3.35
C ILE A 22 0.63 3.37 4.19
N ASN A 23 0.99 4.33 5.02
CA ASN A 23 0.05 5.00 5.90
C ASN A 23 -0.07 6.51 5.60
N TYR A 24 0.98 7.10 5.05
CA TYR A 24 1.05 8.52 4.72
C TYR A 24 1.99 8.75 3.55
N SER A 25 1.98 9.96 3.00
CA SER A 25 2.76 10.37 1.81
C SER A 25 4.26 10.06 1.92
N GLY A 26 4.84 10.13 3.12
CA GLY A 26 6.23 9.82 3.38
C GLY A 26 6.59 8.34 3.31
N ASP A 27 5.62 7.42 3.21
CA ASP A 27 5.86 5.99 2.94
C ASP A 27 6.01 5.69 1.44
N SER A 28 5.78 6.66 0.56
CA SER A 28 5.76 6.46 -0.90
C SER A 28 7.04 5.88 -1.48
N TYR A 29 8.20 6.09 -0.82
CA TYR A 29 9.47 5.48 -1.22
C TYR A 29 9.39 3.95 -1.32
N LYS A 30 8.55 3.31 -0.49
CA LYS A 30 8.32 1.86 -0.50
C LYS A 30 7.76 1.36 -1.83
N LEU A 31 7.05 2.19 -2.58
CA LEU A 31 6.48 1.80 -3.88
C LEU A 31 7.57 1.68 -4.96
N ASN A 32 8.63 2.47 -4.85
CA ASN A 32 9.76 2.44 -5.79
C ASN A 32 10.77 1.34 -5.44
N ASP A 33 10.96 1.08 -4.14
CA ASP A 33 11.97 0.15 -3.62
C ASP A 33 11.48 -1.31 -3.54
N THR A 34 10.32 -1.64 -4.11
CA THR A 34 9.79 -3.01 -4.10
C THR A 34 9.85 -3.65 -5.49
N PRO A 35 10.97 -4.29 -5.89
CA PRO A 35 11.00 -5.02 -7.15
C PRO A 35 10.30 -6.37 -7.00
N PHE A 36 9.13 -6.47 -7.60
CA PHE A 36 8.30 -7.68 -7.68
C PHE A 36 8.86 -8.75 -8.64
N THR A 37 10.14 -8.65 -8.99
CA THR A 37 10.79 -9.43 -10.05
C THR A 37 11.13 -10.86 -9.64
N ARG A 38 11.30 -11.14 -8.34
CA ARG A 38 11.60 -12.51 -7.84
C ARG A 38 10.36 -13.36 -7.60
N ASN A 39 9.21 -12.73 -7.41
CA ASN A 39 7.99 -13.36 -6.89
C ASN A 39 6.80 -13.20 -7.86
N ILE A 40 7.08 -13.17 -9.17
CA ILE A 40 6.15 -12.84 -10.27
C ILE A 40 4.89 -13.71 -10.39
N TYR A 41 4.80 -14.84 -9.68
CA TYR A 41 3.64 -15.75 -9.72
C TYR A 41 2.70 -15.56 -8.51
N ASN A 42 2.79 -14.41 -7.86
CA ASN A 42 2.02 -14.08 -6.66
C ASN A 42 1.05 -12.94 -6.93
N ILE A 43 0.12 -12.77 -5.99
CA ILE A 43 -0.87 -11.71 -6.01
C ILE A 43 -0.34 -10.56 -5.16
N TYR A 44 -0.32 -9.37 -5.72
CA TYR A 44 0.18 -8.17 -5.08
C TYR A 44 -0.95 -7.26 -4.60
N PHE A 45 -0.81 -6.73 -3.38
CA PHE A 45 -1.74 -5.73 -2.86
C PHE A 45 -1.04 -4.52 -2.25
N LEU A 46 -1.61 -3.34 -2.42
CA LEU A 46 -1.25 -2.14 -1.69
C LEU A 46 -2.28 -1.91 -0.57
N SER A 47 -1.80 -1.84 0.66
CA SER A 47 -2.61 -1.53 1.85
C SER A 47 -2.32 -0.09 2.29
N ILE A 48 -3.33 0.78 2.16
CA ILE A 48 -3.35 2.17 2.59
C ILE A 48 -4.22 2.28 3.84
N GLU A 49 -3.80 1.64 4.92
CA GLU A 49 -4.59 1.57 6.14
C GLU A 49 -3.75 1.59 7.43
N PRO A 50 -4.11 2.45 8.41
CA PRO A 50 -4.96 3.63 8.24
C PRO A 50 -4.32 4.68 7.30
N ILE A 51 -5.14 5.37 6.51
CA ILE A 51 -4.74 6.55 5.73
C ILE A 51 -4.68 7.79 6.62
N PHE A 52 -3.51 8.43 6.71
CA PHE A 52 -3.30 9.60 7.56
C PHE A 52 -3.20 10.94 6.80
N ASP A 53 -2.94 10.92 5.50
CA ASP A 53 -2.91 12.10 4.65
C ASP A 53 -3.24 11.77 3.17
N TYR A 54 -3.15 12.78 2.30
CA TYR A 54 -3.20 12.54 0.86
C TYR A 54 -1.89 11.92 0.40
N ILE A 55 -1.99 10.76 -0.25
CA ILE A 55 -0.84 10.08 -0.85
C ILE A 55 -0.91 10.30 -2.37
N PRO A 56 0.06 10.98 -2.98
CA PRO A 56 0.17 11.01 -4.43
C PRO A 56 0.60 9.62 -4.89
N ILE A 57 -0.33 8.90 -5.47
CA ILE A 57 -0.07 7.59 -6.04
C ILE A 57 0.16 7.83 -7.52
N ASP A 58 1.42 7.87 -7.95
CA ASP A 58 1.74 8.09 -9.36
C ASP A 58 2.01 6.76 -10.10
N CYS A 59 2.16 5.66 -9.35
CA CYS A 59 2.39 4.32 -9.91
C CYS A 59 1.95 3.22 -8.91
N ILE A 60 0.84 2.55 -9.22
CA ILE A 60 0.37 1.33 -8.53
C ILE A 60 0.19 0.15 -9.47
N ASP A 61 0.76 0.23 -10.67
CA ASP A 61 0.63 -0.79 -11.72
C ASP A 61 1.10 -2.18 -11.29
N PHE A 62 1.91 -2.26 -10.23
CA PHE A 62 2.35 -3.51 -9.64
C PHE A 62 1.26 -4.25 -8.86
N ALA A 63 0.23 -3.54 -8.37
CA ALA A 63 -0.73 -4.06 -7.41
C ALA A 63 -1.96 -4.62 -8.13
N ASP A 64 -2.27 -5.89 -7.88
CA ASP A 64 -3.55 -6.48 -8.31
C ASP A 64 -4.73 -5.94 -7.48
N TRP A 65 -4.47 -5.55 -6.23
CA TRP A 65 -5.47 -5.03 -5.30
C TRP A 65 -5.00 -3.79 -4.56
N VAL A 66 -5.91 -2.86 -4.31
CA VAL A 66 -5.69 -1.71 -3.42
C VAL A 66 -6.73 -1.74 -2.31
N ILE A 67 -6.28 -1.71 -1.06
CA ILE A 67 -7.09 -1.69 0.16
C ILE A 67 -6.91 -0.33 0.81
N ILE A 68 -7.99 0.40 1.04
CA ILE A 68 -7.96 1.74 1.64
C ILE A 68 -8.83 1.74 2.90
N GLY A 69 -8.24 2.10 4.03
CA GLY A 69 -8.90 2.02 5.33
C GLY A 69 -8.66 3.23 6.22
N ALA A 70 -9.68 3.64 6.98
CA ALA A 70 -9.55 4.64 8.03
C ALA A 70 -9.07 3.99 9.35
N GLU A 71 -8.59 4.81 10.29
CA GLU A 71 -8.32 4.34 11.65
C GLU A 71 -9.65 3.98 12.36
N THR A 72 -9.79 2.69 12.72
CA THR A 72 -11.03 2.10 13.26
C THR A 72 -11.23 2.28 14.76
N ASP A 73 -10.17 2.52 15.52
CA ASP A 73 -10.24 2.62 16.99
C ASP A 73 -10.87 3.95 17.48
N HIS A 74 -11.23 4.02 18.76
CA HIS A 74 -11.81 5.19 19.45
C HIS A 74 -10.75 6.18 19.96
N ARG A 75 -9.55 6.18 19.38
CA ARG A 75 -8.47 7.08 19.77
C ARG A 75 -8.89 8.55 19.56
N LYS A 76 -8.78 9.35 20.63
CA LYS A 76 -8.98 10.81 20.55
C LYS A 76 -7.93 11.41 19.63
N GLY A 77 -8.37 12.31 18.73
CA GLY A 77 -7.48 12.96 17.77
C GLY A 77 -7.04 12.05 16.62
N LYS A 78 -7.78 10.96 16.34
CA LYS A 78 -7.54 10.17 15.13
C LYS A 78 -7.74 10.99 13.88
N VAL A 79 -6.97 10.66 12.85
CA VAL A 79 -7.17 11.25 11.54
C VAL A 79 -8.47 10.70 10.95
N ILE A 80 -9.35 11.61 10.52
CA ILE A 80 -10.53 11.26 9.74
C ILE A 80 -10.15 11.45 8.27
N PRO A 81 -10.15 10.38 7.46
CA PRO A 81 -9.82 10.50 6.05
C PRO A 81 -10.76 11.48 5.35
N LYS A 82 -10.19 12.39 4.57
CA LYS A 82 -10.99 13.28 3.73
C LYS A 82 -11.38 12.55 2.45
N ARG A 83 -12.66 12.70 2.06
CA ARG A 83 -13.19 12.13 0.81
C ARG A 83 -12.32 12.49 -0.40
N GLU A 84 -11.85 13.74 -0.47
CA GLU A 84 -11.00 14.26 -1.54
C GLU A 84 -9.68 13.49 -1.71
N TRP A 85 -9.15 12.89 -0.65
CA TRP A 85 -7.92 12.09 -0.74
C TRP A 85 -8.18 10.82 -1.54
N ILE A 86 -9.30 10.16 -1.28
CA ILE A 86 -9.70 8.91 -1.93
C ILE A 86 -10.14 9.19 -3.37
N THR A 87 -10.97 10.21 -3.58
CA THR A 87 -11.48 10.54 -4.93
C THR A 87 -10.34 10.84 -5.90
N LYS A 88 -9.31 11.57 -5.47
CA LYS A 88 -8.12 11.84 -6.29
C LYS A 88 -7.28 10.61 -6.61
N MET A 89 -7.30 9.57 -5.78
CA MET A 89 -6.59 8.31 -6.06
C MET A 89 -7.33 7.44 -7.08
N VAL A 90 -8.67 7.49 -7.08
CA VAL A 90 -9.51 6.63 -7.93
C VAL A 90 -9.78 7.25 -9.31
N GLU A 91 -9.77 8.58 -9.42
CA GLU A 91 -10.07 9.30 -10.67
C GLU A 91 -8.85 9.53 -11.59
N GLN A 92 -7.69 8.94 -11.27
CA GLN A 92 -6.52 8.91 -12.16
C GLN A 92 -6.72 7.93 -13.32
#